data_AF-A0A1M4SBR8-F1
#
_entry.id   AF-A0A1M4SBR8-F1
#
_cell.length_a   1.000
_cell.length_b   1.000
_cell.length_c   1.000
_cell.angle_alpha   90.00
_cell.angle_beta   90.00
_cell.angle_gamma   90.00
#
_symmetry.space_group_name_H-M   'P 1'
#
loop_
_entity.id
_entity.type
_entity.pdbx_description
1 polymer ?
#
loop_
_entity_poly.entity_id
_entity_poly.type
_entity_poly.pdbx_seq_one_letter_code
_entity_poly.pdbx_strand_id
1 'polypeptide(L)'
;MYLELPVNMQARVHIEGDTNLLFSAGPYIAYGIGGKISSNVSSNDADTFGDNGLDEFDAGVGFGVGLEFGKVLVGLDGQLGLTKLNDVEGAAKNINFSVTLGYKF
;
A
#
# COMPACT_ATOMS: atom_id res chain seq x y z
N MET A 1 -0.96 -8.29 10.68
CA MET A 1 -1.90 -7.21 10.33
C MET A 1 -1.11 -5.92 10.35
N TYR A 2 -1.31 -5.03 9.38
CA TYR A 2 -0.59 -3.76 9.29
C TYR A 2 -1.59 -2.60 9.31
N LEU A 3 -1.30 -1.58 10.12
CA LEU A 3 -1.98 -0.31 10.11
C LEU A 3 -1.22 0.61 9.16
N GLU A 4 -1.77 0.83 7.97
CA GLU A 4 -1.20 1.70 6.93
C GLU A 4 -1.73 3.13 7.07
N LEU A 5 -0.81 4.09 7.11
CA LEU A 5 -1.06 5.53 7.01
C LEU A 5 -0.40 6.06 5.72
N PRO A 6 -1.13 6.10 4.60
CA PRO A 6 -0.63 6.67 3.36
C PRO A 6 -0.81 8.19 3.35
N VAL A 7 0.25 8.93 3.00
CA VAL A 7 0.20 10.38 2.79
C VAL A 7 0.32 10.64 1.29
N ASN A 8 -0.82 10.62 0.60
CA ASN A 8 -0.87 10.79 -0.85
C ASN A 8 -1.12 12.26 -1.23
N MET A 9 -0.25 12.81 -2.08
CA MET A 9 -0.53 14.04 -2.81
C MET A 9 -1.16 13.70 -4.15
N GLN A 10 -2.29 14.33 -4.44
CA GLN A 10 -2.98 14.15 -5.72
C GLN A 10 -3.02 15.46 -6.50
N ALA A 11 -2.46 15.45 -7.70
CA ALA A 11 -2.61 16.52 -8.67
C ALA A 11 -3.79 16.22 -9.60
N ARG A 12 -4.70 17.17 -9.72
CA ARG A 12 -5.81 17.12 -10.68
C ARG A 12 -5.51 18.11 -11.81
N VAL A 13 -5.37 17.60 -13.02
CA VAL A 13 -5.19 18.38 -14.24
C VAL A 13 -6.48 18.31 -15.04
N HIS A 14 -7.11 19.45 -15.24
CA HIS A 14 -8.24 19.57 -16.14
C HIS A 14 -7.71 19.54 -17.58
N ILE A 15 -8.19 18.63 -18.41
CA ILE A 15 -7.79 18.55 -19.81
C ILE A 15 -8.79 19.36 -20.65
N GLU A 16 -9.96 18.78 -20.92
CA GLU A 16 -11.00 19.41 -21.74
C GLU A 16 -12.37 18.75 -21.49
N GLY A 17 -13.43 19.57 -21.49
CA GLY A 17 -14.80 19.12 -21.23
C GLY A 17 -14.99 18.61 -19.79
N ASP A 18 -15.65 17.46 -19.63
CA ASP A 18 -15.88 16.82 -18.32
C ASP A 18 -14.73 15.88 -17.90
N THR A 19 -13.59 15.88 -18.61
CA THR A 19 -12.49 14.96 -18.35
C THR A 19 -11.40 15.58 -17.48
N ASN A 20 -11.15 15.02 -16.30
CA ASN A 20 -10.03 15.38 -15.43
C ASN A 20 -9.05 14.22 -15.35
N LEU A 21 -7.76 14.54 -15.40
CA LEU A 21 -6.70 13.57 -15.20
C LEU A 21 -6.13 13.75 -13.80
N LEU A 22 -6.01 12.66 -13.06
CA LEU A 22 -5.57 12.62 -11.68
C LEU A 22 -4.25 11.88 -11.62
N PHE A 23 -3.29 12.45 -10.91
CA PHE A 23 -2.03 11.79 -10.57
C PHE A 23 -1.89 11.79 -9.06
N SER A 24 -1.71 10.63 -8.45
CA SER A 24 -1.40 10.47 -7.04
C SER A 24 0.04 10.03 -6.89
N ALA A 25 0.74 10.58 -5.90
CA ALA A 25 2.02 10.05 -5.46
C ALA A 25 2.23 10.42 -4.00
N GLY A 26 2.80 9.52 -3.22
CA GLY A 26 3.04 9.80 -1.82
C GLY A 26 3.71 8.66 -1.08
N PRO A 27 4.45 8.97 0.00
CA PRO A 27 4.94 7.95 0.90
C PRO A 27 3.77 7.34 1.68
N TYR A 28 3.89 6.05 1.98
CA TYR A 28 3.08 5.39 3.00
C TYR A 28 4.00 4.85 4.09
N ILE A 29 3.50 4.86 5.31
CA ILE A 29 4.10 4.12 6.42
C ILE A 29 3.04 3.16 6.94
N ALA A 30 3.43 1.96 7.26
CA ALA A 30 2.58 0.91 7.77
C ALA A 30 3.26 0.28 8.97
N TYR A 31 2.52 0.18 10.07
CA TYR A 31 3.02 -0.40 11.31
C TYR A 31 2.26 -1.68 11.63
N GLY A 32 2.99 -2.77 11.86
CA GLY A 32 2.47 -4.09 12.17
C GLY A 32 1.86 -4.10 13.57
N ILE A 33 0.59 -3.74 13.70
CA ILE A 33 -0.12 -3.69 14.99
C ILE A 33 -0.51 -5.07 15.56
N GLY A 34 0.06 -6.15 15.02
CA GLY A 34 -0.16 -7.50 15.53
C GLY A 34 -0.49 -8.53 14.45
N GLY A 35 0.00 -9.74 14.67
CA GLY A 35 -0.23 -10.91 13.85
C GLY A 35 0.21 -12.11 14.67
N LYS A 36 -0.72 -13.00 15.01
CA LYS A 36 -0.41 -14.26 15.67
C LYS A 36 -0.26 -15.31 14.58
N ILE A 37 0.95 -15.83 14.35
CA ILE A 37 1.12 -17.02 13.50
C ILE A 37 0.76 -18.24 14.35
N SER A 38 -0.45 -18.75 14.19
CA SER A 38 -0.81 -20.05 14.74
C SER A 38 -0.42 -21.15 13.76
N SER A 39 0.75 -21.76 13.98
CA SER A 39 1.12 -23.01 13.33
C SER A 39 0.40 -24.18 14.00
N ASN A 40 -0.44 -24.90 13.24
CA ASN A 40 -1.18 -26.08 13.71
C ASN A 40 -0.31 -27.36 13.73
N VAL A 41 0.96 -27.24 14.10
CA VAL A 41 1.89 -28.38 14.23
C VAL A 41 2.81 -28.09 15.42
N SER A 42 2.50 -28.72 16.55
CA SER A 42 3.20 -28.64 17.84
C SER A 42 3.05 -27.32 18.61
N SER A 43 2.52 -27.45 19.83
CA SER A 43 2.52 -26.45 20.91
C SER A 43 3.90 -25.87 21.18
N ASN A 44 4.27 -24.86 20.42
CA ASN A 44 5.18 -23.81 20.86
C ASN A 44 4.58 -22.49 20.35
N ASP A 45 3.93 -21.78 21.26
CA ASP A 45 3.54 -20.38 21.05
C ASP A 45 4.84 -19.57 20.94
N ALA A 46 5.40 -19.50 19.73
CA ALA A 46 6.49 -18.61 19.41
C ALA A 46 5.88 -17.25 19.04
N ASP A 47 6.17 -16.23 19.87
CA ASP A 47 5.80 -14.86 19.56
C ASP A 47 6.35 -14.46 18.18
N THR A 48 5.45 -14.05 17.31
CA THR A 48 5.74 -13.61 15.93
C THR A 48 6.57 -12.31 15.89
N PHE A 49 6.73 -11.64 17.05
CA PHE A 49 7.50 -10.40 17.24
C PHE A 49 8.60 -10.54 18.30
N GLY A 50 9.29 -11.69 18.33
CA GLY A 50 10.52 -11.85 19.11
C GLY A 50 11.77 -11.44 18.33
N ASP A 51 12.93 -11.35 19.02
CA ASP A 51 14.27 -10.84 18.63
C ASP A 51 14.87 -11.27 17.25
N ASN A 52 14.13 -12.03 16.43
CA ASN A 52 14.50 -12.50 15.08
C ASN A 52 13.30 -12.44 14.08
N GLY A 53 12.28 -11.60 14.36
CA GLY A 53 11.01 -11.52 13.63
C GLY A 53 10.97 -10.53 12.46
N LEU A 54 9.87 -10.55 11.70
CA LEU A 54 9.59 -9.65 10.57
C LEU A 54 9.52 -8.19 11.06
N ASP A 55 10.17 -7.27 10.34
CA ASP A 55 10.15 -5.84 10.67
C ASP A 55 8.70 -5.33 10.80
N GLU A 56 8.37 -4.82 11.98
CA GLU A 56 7.05 -4.24 12.31
C GLU A 56 6.77 -2.94 11.56
N PHE A 57 7.72 -2.42 10.77
CA PHE A 57 7.62 -1.14 10.10
C PHE A 57 7.81 -1.29 8.59
N ASP A 58 6.72 -1.28 7.82
CA ASP A 58 6.76 -1.20 6.36
C ASP A 58 6.59 0.26 5.91
N ALA A 59 7.60 0.86 5.29
CA ALA A 59 7.49 2.15 4.64
C ALA A 59 7.66 1.96 3.14
N GLY A 60 6.90 2.71 2.35
CA GLY A 60 6.98 2.64 0.90
C GLY A 60 6.50 3.91 0.23
N VAL A 61 6.44 3.86 -1.10
CA VAL A 61 5.93 4.95 -1.93
C VAL A 61 4.84 4.39 -2.83
N GLY A 62 3.69 5.06 -2.80
CA GLY A 62 2.59 4.87 -3.73
C GLY A 62 2.65 5.87 -4.87
N PHE A 63 2.22 5.44 -6.04
CA PHE A 63 1.92 6.28 -7.18
C PHE A 63 0.63 5.78 -7.83
N GLY A 64 -0.11 6.68 -8.46
CA GLY A 64 -1.34 6.33 -9.14
C GLY A 64 -1.71 7.34 -10.20
N VAL A 65 -2.53 6.88 -11.12
CA VAL A 65 -3.06 7.67 -12.22
C VAL A 65 -4.52 7.33 -12.39
N GLY A 66 -5.34 8.36 -12.60
CA GLY A 66 -6.76 8.22 -12.80
C GLY A 66 -7.30 9.16 -13.84
N LEU A 67 -8.43 8.77 -14.40
CA LEU A 67 -9.22 9.55 -15.33
C LEU A 67 -10.62 9.68 -14.74
N GLU A 68 -11.07 10.91 -14.57
CA GLU A 68 -12.43 11.25 -14.20
C GLU A 68 -13.13 11.73 -15.47
N PHE A 69 -14.17 11.01 -15.89
CA PHE A 69 -15.05 11.37 -16.99
C PHE A 69 -16.41 11.80 -16.41
N GLY A 70 -16.54 13.08 -16.09
CA GLY A 70 -17.73 13.71 -15.52
C GLY A 70 -18.09 13.18 -14.14
N LYS A 71 -18.94 12.15 -14.12
CA LYS A 71 -19.40 11.48 -12.91
C LYS A 71 -18.66 10.18 -12.61
N VAL A 72 -17.93 9.60 -13.55
CA VAL A 72 -17.22 8.33 -13.37
C VAL A 72 -15.74 8.60 -13.18
N LEU A 73 -15.10 7.95 -12.21
CA LEU A 73 -13.66 7.96 -12.01
C LEU A 73 -13.13 6.55 -12.18
N VAL A 74 -12.07 6.40 -12.95
CA VAL A 74 -11.32 5.15 -13.11
C VAL A 74 -9.87 5.44 -12.78
N GLY A 75 -9.29 4.67 -11.86
CA GLY A 75 -7.92 4.85 -11.38
C GLY A 75 -7.14 3.55 -11.36
N LEU A 76 -5.83 3.67 -11.52
CA LEU A 76 -4.85 2.63 -11.29
C LEU A 76 -3.85 3.16 -10.27
N ASP A 77 -3.68 2.46 -9.17
CA ASP A 77 -2.77 2.84 -8.10
C ASP A 77 -1.79 1.68 -7.84
N GLY A 78 -0.51 1.98 -7.81
CA GLY A 78 0.58 1.07 -7.49
C GLY A 78 1.30 1.52 -6.22
N GLN A 79 1.59 0.59 -5.33
CA GLN A 79 2.38 0.84 -4.12
C GLN A 79 3.60 -0.06 -4.10
N LEU A 80 4.74 0.54 -3.83
CA LEU A 80 6.03 -0.14 -3.67
C LEU A 80 6.50 0.03 -2.23
N GLY A 81 6.50 -1.06 -1.47
CA GLY A 81 7.15 -1.15 -0.17
C GLY A 81 8.67 -1.06 -0.33
N LEU A 82 9.25 -0.10 0.38
CA LEU A 82 10.69 0.13 0.47
C LEU A 82 11.32 -0.61 1.66
N THR A 83 10.53 -1.04 2.64
CA THR A 83 11.03 -1.88 3.74
C THR A 83 11.36 -3.28 3.24
N LYS A 84 12.60 -3.70 3.51
CA LYS A 84 13.02 -5.09 3.36
C LYS A 84 12.35 -5.90 4.47
N LEU A 85 11.57 -6.91 4.11
CA LEU A 85 10.98 -7.83 5.10
C LEU A 85 12.02 -8.71 5.82
N ASN A 86 13.31 -8.67 5.42
CA ASN A 86 14.42 -9.37 6.06
C ASN A 86 15.78 -8.80 5.61
N ASP A 87 16.80 -8.87 6.47
CA ASP A 87 18.19 -8.49 6.18
C ASP A 87 18.94 -9.56 5.36
N VAL A 88 18.28 -10.05 4.29
CA VAL A 88 18.83 -11.02 3.35
C VAL A 88 18.88 -10.37 1.97
N GLU A 89 20.05 -10.44 1.34
CA GLU A 89 20.31 -9.95 -0.01
C GLU A 89 19.31 -10.59 -1.00
N GLY A 90 18.29 -9.83 -1.43
CA GLY A 90 17.22 -10.31 -2.31
C GLY A 90 15.80 -10.36 -1.70
N ALA A 91 15.58 -9.79 -0.51
CA ALA A 91 14.26 -9.75 0.14
C ALA A 91 13.16 -9.18 -0.79
N ALA A 92 12.07 -9.94 -0.92
CA ALA A 92 10.91 -9.60 -1.75
C ALA A 92 10.32 -8.25 -1.30
N LYS A 93 10.25 -7.31 -2.24
CA LYS A 93 9.58 -6.02 -2.03
C LYS A 93 8.07 -6.22 -2.07
N ASN A 94 7.36 -5.58 -1.16
CA ASN A 94 5.91 -5.54 -1.17
C ASN A 94 5.47 -4.70 -2.38
N ILE A 95 4.79 -5.30 -3.36
CA ILE A 95 4.28 -4.60 -4.54
C ILE A 95 2.78 -4.83 -4.57
N ASN A 96 2.01 -3.76 -4.42
CA ASN A 96 0.57 -3.78 -4.54
C ASN A 96 0.14 -3.02 -5.77
N PHE A 97 -0.82 -3.57 -6.51
CA PHE A 97 -1.50 -2.90 -7.60
C PHE A 97 -2.99 -2.96 -7.33
N SER A 98 -3.66 -1.84 -7.55
CA SER A 98 -5.10 -1.70 -7.31
C SER A 98 -5.76 -0.94 -8.45
N VAL A 99 -7.02 -1.29 -8.67
CA VAL A 99 -7.88 -0.64 -9.66
C VAL A 99 -9.02 0.02 -8.90
N THR A 100 -9.21 1.30 -9.13
CA THR A 100 -10.19 2.13 -8.45
C THR A 100 -11.31 2.49 -9.42
N LEU A 101 -12.56 2.27 -9.02
CA LEU A 101 -13.75 2.73 -9.74
C LEU A 101 -14.58 3.60 -8.80
N GLY A 102 -14.83 4.85 -9.19
CA GLY A 102 -15.55 5.84 -8.39
C GLY A 102 -16.71 6.47 -9.15
N TYR A 103 -17.72 6.91 -8.41
CA TYR A 103 -18.86 7.67 -8.94
C TYR A 103 -19.12 8.93 -8.11
N LYS A 104 -19.17 10.10 -8.76
CA LYS A 104 -19.43 11.41 -8.15
C LYS A 104 -20.92 11.73 -8.29
N PHE A 105 -21.61 11.86 -7.15
CA PHE A 105 -23.03 12.18 -7.07
C PHE A 105 -23.30 13.69 -7.14
#